data_AF-A0A3B8Z2D8-F1
#
_entry.id   AF-A0A3B8Z2D8-F1
#
_cell.length_a   1.000
_cell.length_b   1.000
_cell.length_c   1.000
_cell.angle_alpha   90.00
_cell.angle_beta   90.00
_cell.angle_gamma   90.00
#
_symmetry.space_group_name_H-M   'P 1'
#
loop_
_entity.id
_entity.type
_entity.pdbx_description
1 polymer ?
#
loop_
_entity_poly.entity_id
_entity_poly.type
_entity_poly.pdbx_seq_one_letter_code
_entity_poly.pdbx_strand_id
1 'polypeptide(L)'
;MLQRQHLQDYFLINGCFVLISVIGWLYWGDPDFLGATQRFLNLGDWRPLVRAFSNFSLYGFYALFVAAFLRSYRSYRRSDLQSRRVVQAYLVAEILGAGIIARSLKMVLGRARPDAGLGDSFFGFEWSPQFHAFPSGHTVDIWICAFFAGILIPRRWFWIGSGLVAVLVSLSRMSMNAHWPSDVLAA
;
A
#
# COMPACT_ATOMS: atom_id res chain seq x y z
N MET A 1 36.97 3.93 0.66
CA MET A 1 35.67 4.36 1.22
C MET A 1 34.89 5.25 0.24
N LEU A 2 35.49 6.29 -0.35
CA LEU A 2 34.84 7.21 -1.30
C LEU A 2 34.14 6.56 -2.50
N GLN A 3 34.69 5.47 -3.06
CA GLN A 3 34.11 4.79 -4.23
C GLN A 3 32.80 4.04 -3.95
N ARG A 4 32.57 3.57 -2.70
CA ARG A 4 31.30 2.92 -2.31
C ARG A 4 30.18 3.93 -2.11
N GLN A 5 30.50 5.11 -1.57
CA GLN A 5 29.54 6.20 -1.40
C GLN A 5 29.04 6.71 -2.76
N HIS A 6 29.97 6.94 -3.71
CA HIS A 6 29.61 7.39 -5.05
C HIS A 6 28.71 6.41 -5.82
N LEU A 7 28.92 5.09 -5.64
CA LEU A 7 28.06 4.06 -6.22
C LEU A 7 26.68 4.03 -5.54
N GLN A 8 26.61 4.18 -4.22
CA GLN A 8 25.35 4.23 -3.48
C GLN A 8 24.51 5.44 -3.90
N ASP A 9 25.13 6.61 -4.04
CA ASP A 9 24.46 7.84 -4.47
C ASP A 9 23.99 7.74 -5.92
N TYR A 10 24.77 7.12 -6.81
CA TYR A 10 24.35 6.83 -8.19
C TYR A 10 23.15 5.88 -8.25
N PHE A 11 23.12 4.82 -7.44
CA PHE A 11 21.97 3.90 -7.39
C PHE A 11 20.73 4.57 -6.80
N LEU A 12 20.89 5.42 -5.79
CA LEU A 12 19.79 6.20 -5.21
C LEU A 12 19.21 7.21 -6.21
N ILE A 13 20.07 7.99 -6.88
CA ILE A 13 19.63 9.02 -7.84
C ILE A 13 18.96 8.37 -9.06
N ASN A 14 19.55 7.33 -9.64
CA ASN A 14 18.95 6.61 -10.76
C ASN A 14 17.67 5.86 -10.35
N GLY A 15 17.65 5.29 -9.13
CA GLY A 15 16.47 4.65 -8.57
C GLY A 15 15.30 5.64 -8.41
N CYS A 16 15.56 6.81 -7.82
CA CYS A 16 14.57 7.87 -7.68
C CYS A 16 14.12 8.42 -9.05
N PHE A 17 15.03 8.60 -10.00
CA PHE A 17 14.67 9.08 -11.34
C PHE A 17 13.81 8.07 -12.10
N VAL A 18 14.13 6.76 -12.05
CA VAL A 18 13.30 5.70 -12.63
C VAL A 18 11.95 5.65 -11.92
N LEU A 19 11.90 5.77 -10.59
CA LEU A 19 10.64 5.80 -9.84
C LEU A 19 9.77 6.98 -10.29
N ILE A 20 10.35 8.20 -10.36
CA ILE A 20 9.65 9.42 -10.77
C ILE A 20 9.21 9.32 -12.24
N SER A 21 10.01 8.70 -13.10
CA SER A 21 9.68 8.50 -14.52
C SER A 21 8.55 7.49 -14.71
N VAL A 22 8.55 6.40 -13.94
CA VAL A 22 7.49 5.39 -13.93
C VAL A 22 6.20 5.98 -13.34
N ILE A 23 6.31 6.75 -12.25
CA ILE A 23 5.17 7.47 -11.65
C ILE A 23 4.63 8.53 -12.62
N GLY A 24 5.51 9.27 -13.32
CA GLY A 24 5.11 10.28 -14.31
C GLY A 24 4.46 9.68 -15.55
N TRP A 25 4.98 8.55 -16.05
CA TRP A 25 4.35 7.79 -17.13
C TRP A 25 2.99 7.22 -16.72
N LEU A 26 2.85 6.76 -15.49
CA LEU A 26 1.59 6.23 -14.98
C LEU A 26 0.58 7.32 -14.68
N TYR A 27 1.01 8.50 -14.25
CA TYR A 27 0.11 9.66 -14.08
C TYR A 27 -0.54 10.09 -15.40
N TRP A 28 0.18 10.01 -16.52
CA TRP A 28 -0.40 10.28 -17.85
C TRP A 28 -1.09 9.05 -18.47
N GLY A 29 -0.65 7.84 -18.10
CA GLY A 29 -1.17 6.57 -18.59
C GLY A 29 -2.27 5.95 -17.72
N ASP A 30 -2.72 6.62 -16.66
CA ASP A 30 -3.64 6.07 -15.67
C ASP A 30 -4.96 5.60 -16.28
N PRO A 31 -5.63 6.35 -17.19
CA PRO A 31 -6.82 5.87 -17.87
C PRO A 31 -6.57 4.65 -18.75
N ASP A 32 -5.47 4.62 -19.50
CA ASP A 32 -5.13 3.52 -20.41
C ASP A 32 -4.78 2.24 -19.64
N PHE A 33 -3.99 2.38 -18.57
CA PHE A 33 -3.60 1.28 -17.71
C PHE A 33 -4.80 0.76 -16.90
N LEU A 34 -5.64 1.66 -16.38
CA LEU A 34 -6.89 1.26 -15.74
C LEU A 34 -7.78 0.50 -16.72
N GLY A 35 -7.92 0.97 -17.95
CA GLY A 35 -8.64 0.27 -19.01
C GLY A 35 -8.05 -1.11 -19.32
N ALA A 36 -6.72 -1.25 -19.37
CA ALA A 36 -6.05 -2.53 -19.58
C ALA A 36 -6.28 -3.50 -18.40
N THR A 37 -6.15 -3.04 -17.17
CA THR A 37 -6.40 -3.86 -15.98
C THR A 37 -7.86 -4.30 -15.88
N GLN A 38 -8.82 -3.43 -16.23
CA GLN A 38 -10.24 -3.79 -16.31
C GLN A 38 -10.51 -4.87 -17.36
N ARG A 39 -9.92 -4.74 -18.56
CA ARG A 39 -10.07 -5.74 -19.64
C ARG A 39 -9.46 -7.08 -19.24
N PHE A 40 -8.28 -7.05 -18.62
CA PHE A 40 -7.56 -8.25 -18.22
C PHE A 40 -8.27 -8.98 -17.06
N LEU A 41 -8.70 -8.25 -16.03
CA LEU A 41 -9.31 -8.83 -14.84
C LEU A 41 -10.80 -9.11 -15.01
N ASN A 42 -11.50 -8.42 -15.93
CA ASN A 42 -12.93 -8.50 -16.23
C ASN A 42 -13.77 -9.15 -15.13
N LEU A 43 -13.92 -8.41 -14.03
CA LEU A 43 -14.37 -9.02 -12.78
C LEU A 43 -15.81 -9.53 -12.81
N GLY A 44 -16.66 -9.11 -13.75
CA GLY A 44 -18.05 -9.56 -13.85
C GLY A 44 -18.73 -9.72 -12.49
N ASP A 45 -19.19 -10.94 -12.21
CA ASP A 45 -19.86 -11.34 -10.96
C ASP A 45 -18.91 -11.61 -9.78
N TRP A 46 -17.59 -11.64 -10.01
CA TRP A 46 -16.56 -11.88 -8.97
C TRP A 46 -16.24 -10.65 -8.12
N ARG A 47 -16.78 -9.48 -8.47
CA ARG A 47 -16.54 -8.22 -7.73
C ARG A 47 -16.77 -8.32 -6.21
N PRO A 48 -17.84 -8.97 -5.69
CA PRO A 48 -18.05 -9.12 -4.26
C PRO A 48 -16.94 -9.95 -3.60
N LEU A 49 -16.49 -11.02 -4.26
CA LEU A 49 -15.43 -11.89 -3.76
C LEU A 49 -14.08 -11.18 -3.72
N VAL A 50 -13.74 -10.40 -4.75
CA VAL A 50 -12.51 -9.59 -4.78
C VAL A 50 -12.52 -8.52 -3.69
N ARG A 51 -13.67 -7.86 -3.47
CA ARG A 51 -13.84 -6.90 -2.38
C ARG A 51 -13.68 -7.57 -1.01
N ALA A 52 -14.30 -8.74 -0.84
CA ALA A 52 -14.17 -9.54 0.37
C ALA A 52 -12.70 -9.90 0.62
N PHE A 53 -12.00 -10.45 -0.38
CA PHE A 53 -10.57 -10.75 -0.28
C PHE A 53 -9.75 -9.54 0.17
N SER A 54 -9.91 -8.40 -0.52
CA SER A 54 -9.22 -7.14 -0.20
C SER A 54 -9.41 -6.71 1.27
N ASN A 55 -10.65 -6.82 1.78
CA ASN A 55 -10.97 -6.44 3.15
C ASN A 55 -10.50 -7.48 4.18
N PHE A 56 -10.69 -8.78 3.90
CA PHE A 56 -10.39 -9.85 4.84
C PHE A 56 -8.89 -10.13 4.98
N SER A 57 -8.09 -9.89 3.94
CA SER A 57 -6.63 -10.01 4.01
C SER A 57 -6.02 -9.14 5.10
N LEU A 58 -6.52 -7.92 5.30
CA LEU A 58 -6.05 -7.02 6.36
C LEU A 58 -6.29 -7.59 7.76
N TYR A 59 -7.47 -8.17 8.02
CA TYR A 59 -7.77 -8.77 9.33
C TYR A 59 -6.82 -9.92 9.69
N GLY A 60 -6.33 -10.67 8.68
CA GLY A 60 -5.31 -11.70 8.89
C GLY A 60 -4.00 -11.12 9.42
N PHE A 61 -3.54 -10.00 8.85
CA PHE A 61 -2.35 -9.30 9.34
C PHE A 61 -2.59 -8.66 10.71
N TYR A 62 -3.75 -8.03 10.93
CA TYR A 62 -4.07 -7.46 12.24
C TYR A 62 -4.08 -8.52 13.34
N ALA A 63 -4.67 -9.69 13.09
CA ALA A 63 -4.64 -10.82 14.01
C ALA A 63 -3.21 -11.28 14.30
N LEU A 64 -2.34 -11.32 13.28
CA LEU A 64 -0.92 -11.66 13.45
C LEU A 64 -0.21 -10.66 14.39
N PHE A 65 -0.38 -9.36 14.18
CA PHE A 65 0.27 -8.35 15.02
C PHE A 65 -0.28 -8.33 16.45
N VAL A 66 -1.59 -8.51 16.63
CA VAL A 66 -2.21 -8.67 17.96
C VAL A 66 -1.65 -9.91 18.67
N ALA A 67 -1.58 -11.05 17.98
CA ALA A 67 -1.01 -12.28 18.55
C ALA A 67 0.47 -12.08 18.93
N ALA A 68 1.24 -11.40 18.09
CA ALA A 68 2.64 -11.09 18.36
C ALA A 68 2.82 -10.17 19.56
N PHE A 69 1.97 -9.14 19.69
CA PHE A 69 1.92 -8.25 20.84
C PHE A 69 1.62 -9.02 22.14
N LEU A 70 0.55 -9.82 22.14
CA LEU A 70 0.11 -10.60 23.31
C LEU A 70 1.14 -11.64 23.72
N ARG A 71 1.72 -12.38 22.76
CA ARG A 71 2.80 -13.34 23.00
C ARG A 71 3.99 -12.65 23.64
N SER A 72 4.34 -11.50 23.08
CA SER A 72 5.50 -10.78 23.55
C SER A 72 5.30 -10.17 24.94
N TYR A 73 4.11 -9.67 25.29
CA TYR A 73 3.84 -9.10 26.62
C TYR A 73 3.96 -10.14 27.75
N ARG A 74 3.64 -11.41 27.47
CA ARG A 74 3.67 -12.50 28.45
C ARG A 74 5.06 -13.07 28.73
N SER A 75 6.08 -12.71 27.94
CA SER A 75 7.40 -13.34 28.02
C SER A 75 8.53 -12.32 27.87
N TYR A 76 9.61 -12.50 28.65
CA TYR A 76 10.76 -11.58 28.70
C TYR A 76 11.98 -12.09 27.91
N ARG A 77 11.81 -13.04 26.97
CA ARG A 77 12.93 -13.54 26.16
C ARG A 77 13.39 -12.47 25.17
N ARG A 78 14.66 -12.52 24.75
CA ARG A 78 15.20 -11.57 23.75
C ARG A 78 14.41 -11.56 22.43
N SER A 79 13.97 -12.73 21.95
CA SER A 79 13.12 -12.83 20.77
C SER A 79 11.78 -12.12 20.93
N ASP A 80 11.24 -12.10 22.16
CA ASP A 80 10.00 -11.39 22.47
C ASP A 80 10.21 -9.89 22.45
N LEU A 81 11.31 -9.39 23.04
CA LEU A 81 11.69 -7.97 22.97
C LEU A 81 11.84 -7.48 21.52
N GLN A 82 12.45 -8.28 20.65
CA GLN A 82 12.52 -7.97 19.22
C GLN A 82 11.13 -7.90 18.59
N SER A 83 10.24 -8.87 18.87
CA SER A 83 8.85 -8.80 18.44
C SER A 83 8.13 -7.54 18.95
N ARG A 84 8.37 -7.08 20.20
CA ARG A 84 7.76 -5.83 20.72
C ARG A 84 8.15 -4.64 19.88
N ARG A 85 9.44 -4.50 19.58
CA ARG A 85 9.97 -3.39 18.79
C ARG A 85 9.38 -3.38 17.38
N VAL A 86 9.27 -4.55 16.75
CA VAL A 86 8.65 -4.68 15.42
C VAL A 86 7.17 -4.29 15.47
N VAL A 87 6.41 -4.77 16.46
CA VAL A 87 4.99 -4.39 16.63
C VAL A 87 4.84 -2.90 16.92
N GLN A 88 5.69 -2.30 17.74
CA GLN A 88 5.67 -0.86 18.03
C GLN A 88 5.97 -0.04 16.76
N ALA A 89 7.00 -0.43 16.00
CA ALA A 89 7.33 0.22 14.75
C ALA A 89 6.20 0.09 13.73
N TYR A 90 5.55 -1.08 13.66
CA TYR A 90 4.34 -1.31 12.86
C TYR A 90 3.22 -0.33 13.26
N LEU A 91 2.88 -0.23 14.55
CA LEU A 91 1.82 0.66 15.03
C LEU A 91 2.12 2.13 14.72
N VAL A 92 3.38 2.56 14.89
CA VAL A 92 3.81 3.91 14.52
C VAL A 92 3.67 4.12 13.01
N ALA A 93 4.07 3.15 12.19
CA ALA A 93 3.95 3.23 10.74
C ALA A 93 2.48 3.29 10.28
N GLU A 94 1.58 2.50 10.89
CA GLU A 94 0.14 2.56 10.61
C GLU A 94 -0.45 3.92 10.99
N ILE A 95 -0.18 4.41 12.20
CA ILE A 95 -0.73 5.69 12.67
C ILE A 95 -0.23 6.84 11.79
N LEU A 96 1.08 6.90 11.52
CA LEU A 96 1.67 7.99 10.74
C LEU A 96 1.36 7.85 9.25
N GLY A 97 1.59 6.68 8.66
CA GLY A 97 1.41 6.41 7.24
C GLY A 97 -0.05 6.39 6.82
N ALA A 98 -0.78 5.36 7.25
CA ALA A 98 -2.18 5.18 6.88
C ALA A 98 -3.11 6.18 7.59
N GLY A 99 -2.92 6.38 8.89
CA GLY A 99 -3.81 7.17 9.73
C GLY A 99 -3.71 8.67 9.48
N ILE A 100 -2.49 9.21 9.33
CA ILE A 100 -2.25 10.65 9.24
C ILE A 100 -1.90 11.05 7.81
N ILE A 101 -0.82 10.53 7.24
CA ILE A 101 -0.28 10.99 5.94
C ILE A 101 -1.27 10.69 4.83
N ALA A 102 -1.70 9.44 4.66
CA ALA A 102 -2.61 9.06 3.59
C ALA A 102 -3.96 9.79 3.68
N ARG A 103 -4.51 9.93 4.90
CA ARG A 103 -5.75 10.69 5.11
C ARG A 103 -5.59 12.17 4.80
N SER A 104 -4.50 12.79 5.25
CA SER A 104 -4.23 14.20 4.99
C SER A 104 -4.06 14.46 3.50
N LEU A 105 -3.30 13.60 2.80
CA LEU A 105 -3.12 13.70 1.35
C LEU A 105 -4.46 13.57 0.60
N LYS A 106 -5.34 12.65 1.02
CA LYS A 106 -6.69 12.52 0.44
C LYS A 106 -7.48 13.82 0.51
N MET A 107 -7.47 14.46 1.68
CA MET A 107 -8.21 15.71 1.92
C MET A 107 -7.58 16.91 1.20
N VAL A 108 -6.25 16.97 1.12
CA VAL A 108 -5.51 18.10 0.55
C VAL A 108 -5.48 18.07 -0.98
N LEU A 109 -5.35 16.89 -1.57
CA LEU A 109 -5.18 16.72 -3.02
C LEU A 109 -6.51 16.56 -3.75
N GLY A 110 -7.53 15.98 -3.11
CA GLY A 110 -8.89 15.93 -3.64
C GLY A 110 -9.00 15.28 -5.02
N ARG A 111 -8.28 14.17 -5.23
CA ARG A 111 -8.32 13.45 -6.52
C ARG A 111 -9.64 12.72 -6.71
N ALA A 112 -10.35 13.01 -7.80
CA ALA A 112 -11.58 12.29 -8.16
C ALA A 112 -11.32 10.79 -8.39
N ARG A 113 -12.22 9.95 -7.92
CA ARG A 113 -12.18 8.51 -8.17
C ARG A 113 -12.60 8.16 -9.61
N PRO A 114 -12.14 7.02 -10.16
CA PRO A 114 -12.57 6.58 -11.48
C PRO A 114 -14.10 6.42 -11.62
N ASP A 115 -14.78 6.01 -10.55
CA ASP A 115 -16.24 5.84 -10.52
C ASP A 115 -17.04 7.15 -10.36
N ALA A 116 -16.37 8.28 -10.08
CA ALA A 116 -17.02 9.58 -9.96
C ALA A 116 -17.40 10.20 -11.31
N GLY A 117 -16.85 9.70 -12.43
CA GLY A 117 -17.14 10.20 -13.78
C GLY A 117 -16.56 11.59 -14.08
N LEU A 118 -15.68 12.11 -13.23
CA LEU A 118 -15.06 13.44 -13.35
C LEU A 118 -13.69 13.43 -14.05
N GLY A 119 -13.27 12.25 -14.55
CA GLY A 119 -11.94 12.05 -15.13
C GLY A 119 -10.83 11.97 -14.09
N ASP A 120 -9.61 11.80 -14.57
CA ASP A 120 -8.42 11.82 -13.71
C ASP A 120 -8.01 13.27 -13.44
N SER A 121 -8.47 13.82 -12.32
CA SER A 121 -8.27 15.23 -11.98
C SER A 121 -8.20 15.45 -10.47
N PHE A 122 -7.45 16.48 -10.10
CA PHE A 122 -7.22 16.91 -8.73
C PHE A 122 -7.96 18.22 -8.49
N PHE A 123 -8.80 18.24 -7.46
CA PHE A 123 -9.65 19.38 -7.13
C PHE A 123 -9.11 20.19 -5.95
N GLY A 124 -8.02 19.73 -5.34
CA GLY A 124 -7.42 20.38 -4.17
C GLY A 124 -8.15 19.99 -2.89
N PHE A 125 -8.40 20.94 -2.02
CA PHE A 125 -8.94 20.63 -0.70
C PHE A 125 -10.41 20.20 -0.78
N GLU A 126 -10.69 18.93 -0.48
CA GLU A 126 -12.01 18.32 -0.62
C GLU A 126 -12.37 17.38 0.53
N TRP A 127 -13.64 17.40 0.95
CA TRP A 127 -14.16 16.57 2.04
C TRP A 127 -14.99 15.40 1.56
N SER A 128 -15.47 15.42 0.31
CA SER A 128 -16.33 14.35 -0.19
C SER A 128 -15.52 13.08 -0.49
N PRO A 129 -15.99 11.88 -0.08
CA PRO A 129 -15.29 10.62 -0.32
C PRO A 129 -14.97 10.32 -1.80
N GLN A 130 -15.74 10.92 -2.72
CA GLN A 130 -15.53 10.78 -4.17
C GLN A 130 -14.24 11.46 -4.66
N PHE A 131 -13.67 12.38 -3.89
CA PHE A 131 -12.39 13.05 -4.15
C PHE A 131 -11.24 12.48 -3.32
N HIS A 132 -11.46 11.38 -2.61
CA HIS A 132 -10.44 10.75 -1.77
C HIS A 132 -9.86 9.51 -2.46
N ALA A 133 -9.52 9.62 -3.75
CA ALA A 133 -8.86 8.54 -4.49
C ALA A 133 -7.40 8.38 -4.06
N PHE A 134 -6.61 9.46 -4.12
CA PHE A 134 -5.16 9.43 -3.87
C PHE A 134 -4.79 9.67 -2.40
N PRO A 135 -3.84 8.92 -1.81
CA PRO A 135 -3.37 7.59 -2.24
C PRO A 135 -4.36 6.49 -1.82
N SER A 136 -4.21 5.26 -2.31
CA SER A 136 -5.07 4.13 -1.93
C SER A 136 -4.83 3.69 -0.48
N GLY A 137 -5.84 3.84 0.39
CA GLY A 137 -5.72 3.50 1.82
C GLY A 137 -5.46 2.00 2.06
N HIS A 138 -6.26 1.12 1.44
CA HIS A 138 -6.03 -0.33 1.49
C HIS A 138 -4.64 -0.74 1.02
N THR A 139 -4.07 0.01 0.07
CA THR A 139 -2.71 -0.26 -0.43
C THR A 139 -1.66 0.14 0.60
N VAL A 140 -1.78 1.33 1.19
CA VAL A 140 -0.87 1.76 2.27
C VAL A 140 -0.90 0.75 3.42
N ASP A 141 -2.09 0.40 3.92
CA ASP A 141 -2.27 -0.53 5.05
C ASP A 141 -1.65 -1.91 4.75
N ILE A 142 -1.95 -2.50 3.57
CA ILE A 142 -1.50 -3.87 3.27
C ILE A 142 0.01 -3.95 3.07
N TRP A 143 0.65 -2.91 2.51
CA TRP A 143 2.10 -2.88 2.34
C TRP A 143 2.84 -2.68 3.66
N ILE A 144 2.34 -1.80 4.54
CA ILE A 144 2.85 -1.67 5.91
C ILE A 144 2.73 -3.02 6.63
N CYS A 145 1.55 -3.63 6.60
CA CYS A 145 1.31 -4.95 7.19
C CYS A 145 2.26 -6.02 6.65
N ALA A 146 2.38 -6.17 5.33
CA ALA A 146 3.20 -7.18 4.70
C ALA A 146 4.70 -7.01 5.04
N PHE A 147 5.20 -5.77 4.99
CA PHE A 147 6.59 -5.46 5.32
C PHE A 147 6.94 -5.84 6.76
N PHE A 148 6.16 -5.36 7.73
CA PHE A 148 6.42 -5.66 9.14
C PHE A 148 6.15 -7.12 9.49
N ALA A 149 5.21 -7.79 8.82
CA ALA A 149 4.95 -9.20 9.01
C ALA A 149 6.14 -10.05 8.51
N GLY A 150 6.76 -9.66 7.39
CA GLY A 150 8.00 -10.26 6.92
C GLY A 150 9.14 -10.13 7.95
N ILE A 151 9.30 -8.95 8.57
CA ILE A 151 10.31 -8.75 9.62
C ILE A 151 10.00 -9.64 10.84
N LEU A 152 8.72 -9.75 11.20
CA LEU A 152 8.26 -10.54 12.34
C LEU A 152 8.45 -12.05 12.13
N ILE A 153 8.23 -12.54 10.91
CA ILE A 153 8.42 -13.93 10.51
C ILE A 153 9.49 -13.96 9.40
N PRO A 154 10.79 -14.01 9.76
CA PRO A 154 11.91 -13.85 8.83
C PRO A 154 12.16 -15.13 8.02
N ARG A 155 11.12 -15.65 7.36
CA ARG A 155 11.17 -16.80 6.45
C ARG A 155 10.93 -16.32 5.03
N ARG A 156 11.79 -16.72 4.10
CA ARG A 156 11.74 -16.28 2.69
C ARG A 156 10.36 -16.51 2.06
N TRP A 157 9.75 -17.67 2.29
CA TRP A 157 8.42 -17.98 1.74
C TRP A 157 7.33 -17.07 2.32
N PHE A 158 7.46 -16.63 3.57
CA PHE A 158 6.49 -15.75 4.22
C PHE A 158 6.62 -14.31 3.71
N TRP A 159 7.86 -13.84 3.50
CA TRP A 159 8.14 -12.57 2.81
C TRP A 159 7.54 -12.53 1.41
N ILE A 160 7.78 -13.58 0.61
CA ILE A 160 7.23 -13.67 -0.75
C ILE A 160 5.70 -13.74 -0.70
N GLY A 161 5.13 -14.57 0.18
CA GLY A 161 3.69 -14.73 0.31
C GLY A 161 2.97 -13.45 0.74
N SER A 162 3.48 -12.77 1.76
CA SER A 162 2.91 -11.49 2.24
C SER A 162 3.01 -10.38 1.18
N GLY A 163 4.14 -10.29 0.48
CA GLY A 163 4.29 -9.37 -0.66
C GLY A 163 3.32 -9.70 -1.81
N LEU A 164 3.11 -10.98 -2.12
CA LEU A 164 2.13 -11.39 -3.12
C LEU A 164 0.71 -10.99 -2.71
N VAL A 165 0.34 -11.16 -1.44
CA VAL A 165 -0.97 -10.69 -0.93
C VAL A 165 -1.09 -9.16 -1.08
N ALA A 166 -0.05 -8.40 -0.72
CA ALA A 166 -0.05 -6.94 -0.89
C ALA A 166 -0.25 -6.52 -2.36
N VAL A 167 0.41 -7.20 -3.29
CA VAL A 167 0.21 -6.99 -4.73
C VAL A 167 -1.21 -7.33 -5.16
N LEU A 168 -1.76 -8.48 -4.75
CA LEU A 168 -3.13 -8.88 -5.11
C LEU A 168 -4.18 -7.90 -4.55
N VAL A 169 -4.00 -7.44 -3.31
CA VAL A 169 -4.85 -6.40 -2.72
C VAL A 169 -4.71 -5.10 -3.50
N SER A 170 -3.51 -4.69 -3.88
CA SER A 170 -3.27 -3.49 -4.70
C SER A 170 -3.98 -3.58 -6.07
N LEU A 171 -3.86 -4.71 -6.76
CA LEU A 171 -4.56 -4.98 -8.02
C LEU A 171 -6.08 -4.97 -7.86
N SER A 172 -6.59 -5.47 -6.72
CA SER A 172 -8.02 -5.44 -6.41
C SER A 172 -8.60 -4.02 -6.36
N ARG A 173 -7.79 -3.03 -5.96
CA ARG A 173 -8.24 -1.63 -5.85
C ARG A 173 -8.47 -0.98 -7.20
N MET A 174 -7.63 -1.29 -8.17
CA MET A 174 -7.77 -0.84 -9.56
C MET A 174 -8.96 -1.52 -10.25
N SER A 175 -9.09 -2.84 -10.10
CA SER A 175 -10.15 -3.60 -10.76
C SER A 175 -11.57 -3.27 -10.29
N MET A 176 -11.69 -2.71 -9.08
CA MET A 176 -12.96 -2.22 -8.53
C MET A 176 -13.32 -0.78 -8.95
N ASN A 177 -12.53 -0.11 -9.80
CA ASN A 177 -12.70 1.30 -10.16
C ASN A 177 -12.65 2.26 -8.96
N ALA A 178 -12.04 1.84 -7.87
CA ALA A 178 -11.94 2.66 -6.67
C ALA A 178 -10.73 3.61 -6.71
N HIS A 179 -9.70 3.25 -7.46
CA HIS A 179 -8.40 3.93 -7.46
C HIS A 179 -7.74 3.88 -8.84
N TRP A 180 -7.06 4.96 -9.19
CA TRP A 180 -6.15 5.04 -10.33
C TRP A 180 -4.87 4.24 -10.05
N PRO A 181 -4.17 3.74 -11.08
CA PRO A 181 -2.91 3.04 -10.91
C PRO A 181 -1.85 3.82 -10.12
N SER A 182 -1.71 5.13 -10.38
CA SER A 182 -0.80 5.97 -9.59
C SER A 182 -1.24 6.17 -8.13
N ASP A 183 -2.53 6.06 -7.79
CA ASP A 183 -2.98 6.05 -6.37
C ASP A 183 -2.43 4.84 -5.62
N VAL A 184 -2.26 3.72 -6.32
CA VAL A 184 -1.78 2.45 -5.79
C VAL A 184 -0.27 2.41 -5.72
N LEU A 185 0.42 3.03 -6.67
CA LEU A 185 1.89 3.00 -6.71
C LEU A 185 2.55 4.05 -5.81
N ALA A 186 1.86 5.15 -5.54
CA ALA A 186 2.33 6.15 -4.59
C ALA A 186 2.10 5.76 -3.12
N ALA A 187 1.28 4.74 -2.87
CA ALA A 187 0.97 4.20 -1.55
C ALA A 187 2.08 3.29 -1.03
#